data_AF-A0A1G5VYZ0-F1
#
_entry.id   AF-A0A1G5VYZ0-F1
#
_cell.length_a   1.000
_cell.length_b   1.000
_cell.length_c   1.000
_cell.angle_alpha   90.00
_cell.angle_beta   90.00
_cell.angle_gamma   90.00
#
_symmetry.space_group_name_H-M   'P 1'
#
loop_
_entity.id
_entity.type
_entity.pdbx_description
1 polymer ?
#
loop_
_entity_poly.entity_id
_entity_poly.type
_entity_poly.pdbx_seq_one_letter_code
_entity_poly.pdbx_strand_id
1 'polypeptide(L)'
;MKKQKGQDLIEYAFLLALIVAVGAGIYSAGMPHSISNVFVQAGSLLGEASKKQLSAVSSYDDIIKRLGEGRYQGLADILKETPDGQAVDIDSDSAAGQQLAQKLNIQTKDGDGWFARVNTNGYFIVSYYSADANKGVTFSQLKSDYKDNPGKYGKDPVTSRYKTTFKINEGYYYPNGNLKTYNTVGHIETSPNGSGMSIYPGAR
;
A
#
# COMPACT_ATOMS: atom_id res chain seq x y z
N MET A 1 20.21 10.59 16.56
CA MET A 1 20.58 11.94 16.09
C MET A 1 19.34 12.83 16.20
N LYS A 2 19.41 13.95 16.94
CA LYS A 2 18.27 14.85 17.17
C LYS A 2 18.11 15.77 15.95
N LYS A 3 16.95 15.73 15.26
CA LYS A 3 16.58 16.73 14.24
C LYS A 3 16.63 18.13 14.89
N GLN A 4 17.41 19.03 14.30
CA GLN A 4 17.51 20.42 14.77
C GLN A 4 16.30 21.22 14.27
N LYS A 5 15.78 22.09 15.15
CA LYS A 5 14.58 22.94 15.02
C LYS A 5 14.52 23.90 13.81
N GLY A 6 15.47 23.83 12.88
CA GLY A 6 15.53 24.68 11.68
C GLY A 6 15.33 23.95 10.35
N GLN A 7 15.26 22.61 10.34
CA GLN A 7 15.13 21.85 9.10
C GLN A 7 13.74 21.96 8.47
N ASP A 8 12.68 22.03 9.30
CA ASP A 8 11.31 22.21 8.81
C ASP A 8 11.12 23.58 8.13
N LEU A 9 11.79 24.64 8.63
CA LEU A 9 11.65 26.01 8.11
C LEU A 9 12.27 26.21 6.72
N ILE A 10 13.36 25.50 6.41
CA ILE A 10 14.00 25.50 5.09
C ILE A 10 13.11 24.78 4.07
N GLU A 11 12.46 23.69 4.47
CA GLU A 11 11.57 22.91 3.60
C GLU A 11 10.30 23.69 3.24
N TYR A 12 9.72 24.41 4.21
CA TYR A 12 8.61 25.34 3.95
C TYR A 12 9.02 26.55 3.11
N ALA A 13 10.23 27.11 3.32
CA ALA A 13 10.73 28.21 2.51
C ALA A 13 10.99 27.79 1.05
N PHE A 14 11.44 26.54 0.84
CA PHE A 14 11.65 25.98 -0.49
C PHE A 14 10.34 25.75 -1.24
N LEU A 15 9.33 25.19 -0.57
CA LEU A 15 7.98 25.07 -1.11
C LEU A 15 7.38 26.44 -1.46
N LEU A 16 7.53 27.42 -0.57
CA LEU A 16 7.05 28.79 -0.82
C LEU A 16 7.75 29.42 -2.04
N ALA A 17 9.07 29.25 -2.15
CA ALA A 17 9.85 29.74 -3.28
C ALA A 17 9.44 29.08 -4.61
N LEU A 18 9.15 27.77 -4.60
CA LEU A 18 8.62 27.06 -5.76
C LEU A 18 7.26 27.61 -6.20
N ILE A 19 6.35 27.85 -5.25
CA ILE A 19 5.03 28.42 -5.52
C ILE A 19 5.15 29.83 -6.13
N VAL A 20 6.04 30.66 -5.58
CA VAL A 20 6.29 32.02 -6.09
C VAL A 20 6.93 32.00 -7.47
N ALA A 21 7.89 31.10 -7.73
CA ALA A 21 8.55 30.97 -9.02
C ALA A 21 7.60 30.54 -10.14
N VAL A 22 6.72 29.58 -9.86
CA VAL A 22 5.66 29.15 -10.79
C VAL A 22 4.67 30.30 -11.03
N GLY A 23 4.28 31.03 -9.98
CA GLY A 23 3.42 32.21 -10.09
C GLY A 23 3.98 33.31 -10.99
N ALA A 24 5.26 33.65 -10.80
CA ALA A 24 5.95 34.67 -11.59
C ALA A 24 6.11 34.27 -13.06
N GLY A 25 6.41 32.99 -13.33
CA GLY A 25 6.53 32.46 -14.70
C GLY A 25 5.22 32.58 -15.48
N ILE A 26 4.09 32.23 -14.87
CA ILE A 26 2.77 32.31 -15.53
C ILE A 26 2.30 33.76 -15.68
N TYR A 27 2.62 34.64 -14.71
CA TYR A 27 2.34 36.08 -14.80
C TYR A 27 3.06 36.74 -15.99
N SER A 28 4.32 36.39 -16.21
CA SER A 28 5.13 36.91 -17.33
C SER A 28 4.67 36.44 -18.71
N ALA A 29 3.87 35.37 -18.79
CA ALA A 29 3.35 34.79 -20.03
C ALA A 29 2.00 35.39 -20.50
N GLY A 30 1.47 36.41 -19.82
CA GLY A 30 0.32 37.19 -20.31
C GLY A 30 -1.04 36.48 -20.28
N MET A 31 -1.22 35.42 -19.48
CA MET A 31 -2.47 34.67 -19.36
C MET A 31 -3.14 34.81 -17.97
N PRO A 32 -3.79 35.93 -17.65
CA PRO A 32 -4.37 36.18 -16.33
C PRO A 32 -5.49 35.21 -15.92
N HIS A 33 -6.25 34.64 -16.88
CA HIS A 33 -7.28 33.63 -16.58
C HIS A 33 -6.69 32.24 -16.26
N SER A 34 -5.52 31.91 -16.83
CA SER A 34 -4.83 30.63 -16.59
C SER A 34 -4.16 30.59 -15.21
N ILE A 35 -3.80 31.75 -14.65
CA ILE A 35 -3.20 31.90 -13.32
C ILE A 35 -4.17 31.41 -12.23
N SER A 36 -5.40 31.93 -12.22
CA SER A 36 -6.39 31.54 -11.19
C SER A 36 -6.69 30.04 -11.22
N ASN A 37 -6.79 29.43 -12.39
CA ASN A 37 -7.01 27.99 -12.50
C ASN A 37 -5.81 27.18 -12.02
N VAL A 38 -4.57 27.56 -12.37
CA VAL A 38 -3.37 26.86 -11.89
C VAL A 38 -3.21 27.01 -10.38
N PHE A 39 -3.51 28.18 -9.80
CA PHE A 39 -3.46 28.38 -8.34
C PHE A 39 -4.61 27.71 -7.60
N VAL A 40 -5.80 27.61 -8.18
CA VAL A 40 -6.91 26.81 -7.62
C VAL A 40 -6.58 25.32 -7.70
N GLN A 41 -5.98 24.86 -8.80
CA GLN A 41 -5.61 23.47 -8.99
C GLN A 41 -4.41 23.09 -8.10
N ALA A 42 -3.40 23.95 -7.99
CA ALA A 42 -2.29 23.81 -7.05
C ALA A 42 -2.75 23.97 -5.59
N GLY A 43 -3.71 24.86 -5.31
CA GLY A 43 -4.34 25.03 -4.00
C GLY A 43 -5.21 23.84 -3.60
N SER A 44 -5.87 23.19 -4.57
CA SER A 44 -6.57 21.91 -4.38
C SER A 44 -5.57 20.78 -4.12
N LEU A 45 -4.48 20.72 -4.89
CA LEU A 45 -3.41 19.73 -4.70
C LEU A 45 -2.68 19.92 -3.36
N LEU A 46 -2.44 21.17 -2.94
CA LEU A 46 -1.89 21.52 -1.63
C LEU A 46 -2.92 21.28 -0.52
N GLY A 47 -4.21 21.52 -0.77
CA GLY A 47 -5.32 21.23 0.12
C GLY A 47 -5.50 19.71 0.34
N GLU A 48 -5.26 18.92 -0.70
CA GLU A 48 -5.21 17.45 -0.65
C GLU A 48 -3.93 16.95 0.02
N ALA A 49 -2.77 17.55 -0.28
CA ALA A 49 -1.50 17.22 0.35
C ALA A 49 -1.44 17.64 1.84
N SER A 50 -2.20 18.66 2.23
CA SER A 50 -2.31 19.16 3.61
C SER A 50 -3.38 18.44 4.44
N LYS A 51 -4.23 17.59 3.82
CA LYS A 51 -5.04 16.61 4.56
C LYS A 51 -4.10 15.55 5.14
N LYS A 52 -3.54 15.87 6.31
CA LYS A 52 -2.67 15.03 7.14
C LYS A 52 -1.42 14.60 6.37
N GLN A 53 -0.34 15.41 6.38
CA GLN A 53 0.96 15.00 5.85
C GLN A 53 1.41 13.75 6.62
N LEU A 54 1.16 12.59 6.01
CA LEU A 54 1.41 11.30 6.62
C LEU A 54 2.93 11.08 6.65
N SER A 55 3.47 10.71 7.81
CA SER A 55 4.86 10.29 7.89
C SER A 55 5.08 9.03 7.04
N ALA A 56 6.24 8.95 6.39
CA ALA A 56 6.62 7.77 5.64
C ALA A 56 6.77 6.57 6.59
N VAL A 57 6.25 5.41 6.19
CA VAL A 57 6.37 4.15 6.93
C VAL A 57 7.00 3.07 6.05
N SER A 58 7.90 2.27 6.61
CA SER A 58 8.61 1.24 5.86
C SER A 58 8.77 -0.11 6.58
N SER A 59 8.56 -0.15 7.90
CA SER A 59 8.54 -1.40 8.65
C SER A 59 7.24 -2.16 8.35
N TYR A 60 7.27 -3.49 8.37
CA TYR A 60 6.07 -4.29 8.08
C TYR A 60 4.92 -3.95 9.05
N ASP A 61 5.21 -3.72 10.33
CA ASP A 61 4.20 -3.44 11.36
C ASP A 61 3.56 -2.07 11.14
N ASP A 62 4.36 -1.07 10.78
CA ASP A 62 3.85 0.27 10.45
C ASP A 62 3.08 0.28 9.13
N ILE A 63 3.49 -0.50 8.13
CA ILE A 63 2.78 -0.65 6.86
C ILE A 63 1.40 -1.29 7.10
N ILE A 64 1.34 -2.39 7.85
CA ILE A 64 0.08 -3.05 8.24
C ILE A 64 -0.84 -2.03 8.93
N LYS A 65 -0.31 -1.31 9.93
CA LYS A 65 -1.04 -0.27 10.66
C LYS A 65 -1.57 0.81 9.71
N ARG A 66 -0.71 1.35 8.85
CA ARG A 66 -1.05 2.44 7.92
C ARG A 66 -2.10 2.02 6.89
N LEU A 67 -2.07 0.79 6.40
CA LEU A 67 -3.13 0.24 5.55
C LEU A 67 -4.47 0.14 6.32
N GLY A 68 -4.42 -0.26 7.61
CA GLY A 68 -5.56 -0.21 8.50
C GLY A 68 -6.11 1.21 8.71
N GLU A 69 -5.24 2.21 8.90
CA GLU A 69 -5.65 3.63 8.94
C GLU A 69 -6.31 4.06 7.62
N GLY A 70 -5.75 3.59 6.49
CA GLY A 70 -6.34 3.68 5.15
C GLY A 70 -7.82 3.36 5.13
N ARG A 71 -8.19 2.19 5.68
CA ARG A 71 -9.57 1.72 5.78
C ARG A 71 -10.38 2.46 6.85
N TYR A 72 -9.96 2.33 8.11
CA TYR A 72 -10.81 2.66 9.27
C TYR A 72 -10.82 4.15 9.62
N GLN A 73 -9.83 4.92 9.19
CA GLN A 73 -9.83 6.39 9.30
C GLN A 73 -10.26 7.06 7.98
N GLY A 74 -10.62 6.28 6.95
CA GLY A 74 -11.06 6.80 5.65
C GLY A 74 -9.97 7.54 4.89
N LEU A 75 -8.70 7.19 5.10
CA LEU A 75 -7.58 7.81 4.37
C LEU A 75 -7.43 7.24 2.95
N ALA A 76 -8.09 6.12 2.63
CA ALA A 76 -8.07 5.51 1.31
C ALA A 76 -9.45 4.98 0.90
N ASP A 77 -10.08 5.62 -0.08
CA ASP A 77 -11.42 5.28 -0.57
C ASP A 77 -11.50 3.83 -1.06
N ILE A 78 -10.44 3.33 -1.71
CA ILE A 78 -10.35 1.95 -2.21
C ILE A 78 -10.43 0.89 -1.10
N LEU A 79 -10.07 1.26 0.13
CA LEU A 79 -10.11 0.37 1.29
C LEU A 79 -11.33 0.60 2.18
N LYS A 80 -12.08 1.69 1.98
CA LYS A 80 -13.08 2.15 2.94
C LYS A 80 -14.30 1.25 3.01
N GLU A 81 -14.85 0.90 1.86
CA GLU A 81 -16.12 0.16 1.79
C GLU A 81 -15.91 -1.33 2.01
N THR A 82 -16.93 -2.01 2.50
CA THR A 82 -16.96 -3.48 2.53
C THR A 82 -17.60 -3.95 1.21
N PRO A 83 -16.92 -4.79 0.42
CA PRO A 83 -17.43 -5.17 -0.88
C PRO A 83 -18.63 -6.11 -0.75
N ASP A 84 -19.65 -5.88 -1.57
CA ASP A 84 -20.78 -6.78 -1.74
C ASP A 84 -20.45 -7.83 -2.81
N GLY A 85 -20.44 -9.11 -2.45
CA GLY A 85 -20.25 -10.23 -3.38
C GLY A 85 -18.88 -10.90 -3.33
N GLN A 86 -17.81 -10.24 -3.79
CA GLN A 86 -16.46 -10.80 -3.79
C GLN A 86 -15.47 -9.95 -2.99
N ALA A 87 -14.51 -10.61 -2.34
CA ALA A 87 -13.44 -9.92 -1.65
C ALA A 87 -12.61 -9.09 -2.64
N VAL A 88 -12.19 -7.91 -2.21
CA VAL A 88 -11.26 -7.06 -2.96
C VAL A 88 -9.85 -7.36 -2.45
N ASP A 89 -8.93 -7.58 -3.38
CA ASP A 89 -7.53 -7.82 -3.06
C ASP A 89 -6.65 -6.86 -3.86
N ILE A 90 -5.71 -6.23 -3.15
CA ILE A 90 -4.82 -5.20 -3.69
C ILE A 90 -3.38 -5.64 -3.39
N ASP A 91 -2.63 -5.89 -4.44
CA ASP A 91 -1.21 -6.18 -4.43
C ASP A 91 -0.38 -4.90 -4.53
N SER A 92 0.70 -4.82 -3.76
CA SER A 92 1.53 -3.61 -3.62
C SER A 92 2.12 -3.10 -4.95
N ASP A 93 2.30 -3.98 -5.94
CA ASP A 93 2.92 -3.69 -7.23
C ASP A 93 1.91 -3.47 -8.37
N SER A 94 0.59 -3.62 -8.15
CA SER A 94 -0.39 -3.17 -9.14
C SER A 94 -0.55 -1.66 -9.17
N ALA A 95 -1.18 -1.15 -10.23
CA ALA A 95 -1.50 0.27 -10.33
C ALA A 95 -2.29 0.78 -9.11
N ALA A 96 -3.27 0.01 -8.64
CA ALA A 96 -4.06 0.35 -7.46
C ALA A 96 -3.22 0.32 -6.18
N GLY A 97 -2.38 -0.70 -6.00
CA GLY A 97 -1.48 -0.80 -4.84
C GLY A 97 -0.43 0.31 -4.79
N GLN A 98 0.14 0.69 -5.94
CA GLN A 98 1.10 1.79 -6.04
C GLN A 98 0.44 3.13 -5.71
N GLN A 99 -0.76 3.40 -6.23
CA GLN A 99 -1.53 4.60 -5.88
C GLN A 99 -1.87 4.63 -4.39
N LEU A 100 -2.26 3.48 -3.83
CA LEU A 100 -2.55 3.35 -2.40
C LEU A 100 -1.32 3.60 -1.54
N ALA A 101 -0.17 3.02 -1.92
CA ALA A 101 1.10 3.22 -1.23
C ALA A 101 1.52 4.69 -1.25
N GLN A 102 1.40 5.36 -2.40
CA GLN A 102 1.69 6.79 -2.53
C GLN A 102 0.76 7.63 -1.65
N LYS A 103 -0.56 7.40 -1.72
CA LYS A 103 -1.57 8.12 -0.92
C LYS A 103 -1.34 7.96 0.59
N LEU A 104 -0.89 6.78 1.02
CA LEU A 104 -0.64 6.46 2.43
C LEU A 104 0.81 6.69 2.87
N ASN A 105 1.67 7.20 1.99
CA ASN A 105 3.12 7.35 2.20
C ASN A 105 3.79 6.07 2.73
N ILE A 106 3.48 4.95 2.10
CA ILE A 106 4.09 3.64 2.37
C ILE A 106 5.31 3.47 1.46
N GLN A 107 6.44 3.13 2.07
CA GLN A 107 7.70 2.83 1.40
C GLN A 107 8.07 1.38 1.65
N THR A 108 7.56 0.48 0.80
CA THR A 108 7.92 -0.94 0.85
C THR A 108 9.40 -1.08 0.48
N LYS A 109 10.14 -1.87 1.25
CA LYS A 109 11.54 -2.20 0.96
C LYS A 109 11.67 -2.90 -0.40
N ASP A 110 12.76 -2.63 -1.11
CA ASP A 110 13.08 -3.31 -2.37
C ASP A 110 13.06 -4.83 -2.22
N GLY A 111 12.31 -5.49 -3.11
CA GLY A 111 12.12 -6.93 -3.11
C GLY A 111 10.98 -7.42 -2.21
N ASP A 112 10.48 -6.61 -1.28
CA ASP A 112 9.34 -6.95 -0.43
C ASP A 112 8.02 -6.58 -1.12
N GLY A 113 6.90 -7.03 -0.55
CA GLY A 113 5.57 -6.74 -1.08
C GLY A 113 4.47 -7.01 -0.07
N TRP A 114 3.25 -6.57 -0.37
CA TRP A 114 2.10 -6.84 0.47
C TRP A 114 0.84 -7.07 -0.35
N PHE A 115 -0.10 -7.81 0.24
CA PHE A 115 -1.48 -7.93 -0.21
C PHE A 115 -2.40 -7.34 0.85
N ALA A 116 -3.33 -6.50 0.44
CA ALA A 116 -4.36 -5.90 1.29
C ALA A 116 -5.73 -6.37 0.81
N ARG A 117 -6.40 -7.14 1.66
CA ARG A 117 -7.68 -7.76 1.37
C ARG A 117 -8.80 -7.21 2.21
N VAL A 118 -9.85 -6.75 1.54
CA VAL A 118 -11.14 -6.47 2.16
C VAL A 118 -12.10 -7.62 1.88
N ASN A 119 -12.46 -8.37 2.91
CA ASN A 119 -13.44 -9.45 2.80
C ASN A 119 -14.88 -8.91 2.87
N THR A 120 -15.81 -9.65 2.28
CA THR A 120 -17.26 -9.32 2.26
C THR A 120 -17.90 -9.33 3.65
N ASN A 121 -17.30 -10.02 4.61
CA ASN A 121 -17.72 -10.04 6.02
C ASN A 121 -17.12 -8.89 6.85
N GLY A 122 -16.48 -7.90 6.20
CA GLY A 122 -15.92 -6.70 6.83
C GLY A 122 -14.52 -6.87 7.41
N TYR A 123 -13.98 -8.08 7.45
CA TYR A 123 -12.61 -8.34 7.91
C TYR A 123 -11.59 -7.83 6.90
N PHE A 124 -10.56 -7.15 7.39
CA PHE A 124 -9.48 -6.63 6.58
C PHE A 124 -8.17 -7.34 6.92
N ILE A 125 -7.51 -7.92 5.93
CA ILE A 125 -6.30 -8.75 6.12
C ILE A 125 -5.17 -8.13 5.30
N VAL A 126 -4.01 -7.95 5.93
CA VAL A 126 -2.79 -7.52 5.26
C VAL A 126 -1.76 -8.61 5.39
N SER A 127 -1.31 -9.16 4.26
CA SER A 127 -0.22 -10.14 4.21
C SER A 127 1.04 -9.46 3.70
N TYR A 128 2.03 -9.27 4.57
CA TYR A 128 3.33 -8.71 4.21
C TYR A 128 4.34 -9.83 3.93
N TYR A 129 4.98 -9.77 2.77
CA TYR A 129 6.01 -10.68 2.30
C TYR A 129 7.37 -9.97 2.30
N SER A 130 8.34 -10.57 3.00
CA SER A 130 9.73 -10.10 2.97
C SER A 130 10.62 -11.05 2.18
N ALA A 131 11.37 -10.52 1.21
CA ALA A 131 12.36 -11.27 0.46
C ALA A 131 13.44 -11.84 1.39
N ASP A 132 13.93 -11.04 2.34
CA ASP A 132 14.95 -11.47 3.30
C ASP A 132 14.48 -12.68 4.13
N ALA A 133 13.23 -12.67 4.58
CA ALA A 133 12.64 -13.79 5.31
C ALA A 133 12.46 -15.04 4.45
N ASN A 134 12.42 -14.88 3.12
CA ASN A 134 12.15 -15.90 2.12
C ASN A 134 13.34 -16.12 1.17
N LYS A 135 14.55 -16.17 1.75
CA LYS A 135 15.81 -16.55 1.06
C LYS A 135 16.21 -15.63 -0.11
N GLY A 136 15.81 -14.36 -0.05
CA GLY A 136 16.10 -13.36 -1.06
C GLY A 136 15.23 -13.43 -2.31
N VAL A 137 14.22 -14.30 -2.35
CA VAL A 137 13.25 -14.33 -3.47
C VAL A 137 12.39 -13.08 -3.39
N THR A 138 12.48 -12.21 -4.40
CA THR A 138 11.70 -10.97 -4.41
C THR A 138 10.22 -11.24 -4.67
N PHE A 139 9.37 -10.30 -4.28
CA PHE A 139 7.94 -10.34 -4.54
C PHE A 139 7.63 -10.42 -6.05
N SER A 140 8.39 -9.70 -6.87
CA SER A 140 8.27 -9.78 -8.34
C SER A 140 8.68 -11.14 -8.91
N GLN A 141 9.78 -11.72 -8.40
CA GLN A 141 10.21 -13.08 -8.78
C GLN A 141 9.16 -14.13 -8.37
N LEU A 142 8.57 -13.98 -7.19
CA LEU A 142 7.50 -14.84 -6.69
C LEU A 142 6.28 -14.81 -7.62
N LYS A 143 5.81 -13.61 -8.00
CA LYS A 143 4.68 -13.46 -8.94
C LYS A 143 5.00 -14.03 -10.32
N SER A 144 6.23 -13.85 -10.81
CA SER A 144 6.67 -14.44 -12.08
C SER A 144 6.67 -15.95 -12.02
N ASP A 145 7.25 -16.55 -10.97
CA ASP A 145 7.27 -18.02 -10.85
C ASP A 145 5.87 -18.60 -10.68
N TYR A 146 4.96 -17.94 -9.95
CA TYR A 146 3.56 -18.35 -9.88
C TYR A 146 2.88 -18.35 -11.25
N LYS A 147 3.10 -17.30 -12.04
CA LYS A 147 2.53 -17.19 -13.39
C LYS A 147 3.00 -18.33 -14.29
N ASP A 148 4.29 -18.65 -14.23
CA ASP A 148 4.89 -19.68 -15.09
C ASP A 148 4.66 -21.11 -14.55
N ASN A 149 4.46 -21.26 -13.24
CA ASN A 149 4.40 -22.54 -12.55
C ASN A 149 3.31 -22.64 -11.46
N PRO A 150 2.02 -22.37 -11.76
CA PRO A 150 0.98 -22.30 -10.72
C PRO A 150 0.79 -23.64 -9.97
N GLY A 151 1.09 -24.78 -10.61
CA GLY A 151 1.01 -26.11 -10.01
C GLY A 151 1.97 -26.36 -8.83
N LYS A 152 3.02 -25.54 -8.68
CA LYS A 152 3.95 -25.57 -7.52
C LYS A 152 3.31 -25.06 -6.24
N TYR A 153 2.24 -24.27 -6.34
CA TYR A 153 1.66 -23.52 -5.22
C TYR A 153 0.37 -24.14 -4.71
N GLY A 154 -0.29 -24.98 -5.52
CA GLY A 154 -1.49 -25.70 -5.13
C GLY A 154 -1.27 -26.74 -4.02
N LYS A 155 -2.37 -27.36 -3.60
CA LYS A 155 -2.36 -28.43 -2.59
C LYS A 155 -1.79 -29.73 -3.16
N ASP A 156 -1.06 -30.43 -2.31
CA ASP A 156 -0.69 -31.82 -2.53
C ASP A 156 -1.95 -32.71 -2.38
N PRO A 157 -2.26 -33.56 -3.37
CA PRO A 157 -3.52 -34.31 -3.38
C PRO A 157 -3.59 -35.41 -2.31
N VAL A 158 -2.47 -35.80 -1.71
CA VAL A 158 -2.40 -36.88 -0.70
C VAL A 158 -2.49 -36.30 0.70
N THR A 159 -1.72 -35.24 0.96
CA THR A 159 -1.62 -34.64 2.30
C THR A 159 -2.58 -33.47 2.51
N SER A 160 -3.20 -32.99 1.43
CA SER A 160 -4.02 -31.77 1.38
C SER A 160 -3.30 -30.50 1.82
N ARG A 161 -1.97 -30.52 1.96
CA ARG A 161 -1.14 -29.38 2.35
C ARG A 161 -0.67 -28.60 1.14
N TYR A 162 -0.46 -27.29 1.29
CA TYR A 162 0.17 -26.49 0.24
C TYR A 162 1.61 -26.93 -0.01
N LYS A 163 1.95 -27.13 -1.29
CA LYS A 163 3.28 -27.59 -1.73
C LYS A 163 4.37 -26.55 -1.47
N THR A 164 4.02 -25.27 -1.58
CA THR A 164 4.94 -24.15 -1.35
C THR A 164 4.36 -23.21 -0.30
N THR A 165 5.21 -22.82 0.65
CA THR A 165 4.84 -21.94 1.77
C THR A 165 5.91 -20.88 2.02
N PHE A 166 5.51 -19.78 2.65
CA PHE A 166 6.33 -18.57 2.82
C PHE A 166 6.22 -18.06 4.25
N LYS A 167 7.29 -17.45 4.75
CA LYS A 167 7.21 -16.66 5.99
C LYS A 167 6.55 -15.33 5.67
N ILE A 168 5.52 -14.97 6.43
CA ILE A 168 4.82 -13.70 6.29
C ILE A 168 4.56 -13.06 7.64
N ASN A 169 4.39 -11.73 7.61
CA ASN A 169 3.79 -10.99 8.71
C ASN A 169 2.35 -10.65 8.32
N GLU A 170 1.40 -11.06 9.13
CA GLU A 170 -0.02 -10.83 8.89
C GLU A 170 -0.57 -9.76 9.84
N GLY A 171 -1.38 -8.86 9.31
CA GLY A 171 -2.29 -8.01 10.05
C GLY A 171 -3.73 -8.45 9.84
N TYR A 172 -4.39 -8.87 10.90
CA TYR A 172 -5.78 -9.30 10.89
C TYR A 172 -6.65 -8.27 11.61
N TYR A 173 -7.43 -7.52 10.84
CA TYR A 173 -8.37 -6.53 11.35
C TYR A 173 -9.78 -7.12 11.42
N TYR A 174 -10.34 -7.06 12.62
CA TYR A 174 -11.77 -7.34 12.84
C TYR A 174 -12.62 -6.21 12.21
N PRO A 175 -13.91 -6.46 11.92
CA PRO A 175 -14.80 -5.44 11.35
C PRO A 175 -14.88 -4.14 12.16
N ASN A 176 -14.62 -4.21 13.47
CA ASN A 176 -14.59 -3.06 14.37
C ASN A 176 -13.25 -2.27 14.36
N GLY A 177 -12.27 -2.66 13.53
CA GLY A 177 -10.97 -2.01 13.42
C GLY A 177 -9.90 -2.53 14.39
N ASN A 178 -10.22 -3.49 15.26
CA ASN A 178 -9.21 -4.08 16.15
C ASN A 178 -8.18 -4.88 15.33
N LEU A 179 -6.90 -4.62 15.57
CA LEU A 179 -5.79 -5.33 14.92
C LEU A 179 -5.26 -6.47 15.79
N LYS A 180 -5.00 -7.62 15.17
CA LYS A 180 -4.05 -8.63 15.66
C LYS A 180 -2.97 -8.85 14.63
N THR A 181 -1.72 -8.94 15.08
CA THR A 181 -0.58 -9.23 14.20
C THR A 181 -0.02 -10.62 14.47
N TYR A 182 0.43 -11.28 13.41
CA TYR A 182 1.01 -12.63 13.49
C TYR A 182 2.26 -12.74 12.64
N ASN A 183 3.26 -13.45 13.17
CA ASN A 183 4.35 -13.99 12.36
C ASN A 183 3.97 -15.43 12.04
N THR A 184 3.67 -15.71 10.78
CA THR A 184 3.06 -16.99 10.39
C THR A 184 3.64 -17.50 9.07
N VAL A 185 3.17 -18.68 8.70
CA VAL A 185 3.42 -19.28 7.40
C VAL A 185 2.20 -19.05 6.52
N GLY A 186 2.44 -18.51 5.33
CA GLY A 186 1.42 -18.35 4.32
C GLY A 186 1.63 -19.22 3.10
N HIS A 187 0.63 -19.24 2.24
CA HIS A 187 0.59 -19.95 0.96
C HIS A 187 -0.03 -19.07 -0.10
N ILE A 188 0.16 -19.45 -1.36
CA ILE A 188 -0.40 -18.73 -2.49
C ILE A 188 -1.64 -19.43 -3.02
N GLU A 189 -2.67 -18.64 -3.30
CA GLU A 189 -3.81 -19.07 -4.11
C GLU A 189 -4.12 -18.03 -5.18
N THR A 190 -4.97 -18.39 -6.12
CA THR A 190 -5.55 -17.44 -7.06
C THR A 190 -6.26 -16.32 -6.29
N SER A 191 -6.03 -15.08 -6.72
CA SER A 191 -6.74 -13.94 -6.15
C SER A 191 -8.27 -14.07 -6.38
N PRO A 192 -9.14 -13.63 -5.45
CA PRO A 192 -10.60 -13.69 -5.58
C PRO A 192 -11.12 -13.01 -6.84
N ASN A 193 -10.44 -11.96 -7.30
CA ASN A 193 -10.76 -11.25 -8.54
C ASN A 193 -10.35 -12.03 -9.81
N GLY A 194 -9.88 -13.27 -9.68
CA GLY A 194 -9.44 -14.13 -10.78
C GLY A 194 -8.14 -13.69 -11.46
N SER A 195 -7.51 -12.61 -10.98
CA SER A 195 -6.35 -11.97 -11.61
C SER A 195 -5.12 -12.13 -10.74
N GLY A 196 -4.27 -13.11 -11.07
CA GLY A 196 -2.98 -13.33 -10.40
C GLY A 196 -3.08 -14.16 -9.12
N MET A 197 -2.15 -13.88 -8.19
CA MET A 197 -2.02 -14.59 -6.92
C MET A 197 -2.28 -13.67 -5.73
N SER A 198 -2.60 -14.27 -4.59
CA SER A 198 -2.58 -13.63 -3.27
C SER A 198 -1.90 -14.55 -2.25
N ILE A 199 -1.40 -13.98 -1.15
CA ILE A 199 -0.82 -14.74 -0.05
C ILE A 199 -1.77 -14.74 1.15
N TYR A 200 -2.06 -15.94 1.65
CA TYR A 200 -2.97 -16.18 2.76
C TYR A 200 -2.25 -16.83 3.93
N PRO A 201 -2.71 -16.61 5.17
CA PRO A 201 -2.19 -17.34 6.32
C PRO A 201 -2.65 -18.80 6.31
N GLY A 202 -1.82 -19.67 6.89
CA GLY A 202 -2.22 -21.03 7.27
C GLY A 202 -1.69 -22.09 6.32
N ALA A 203 -0.71 -22.86 6.77
CA ALA A 203 -0.06 -23.93 5.99
C ALA A 203 -0.92 -25.20 5.77
N ARG A 204 -2.26 -25.11 5.82
CA ARG A 204 -3.17 -26.27 5.75
C ARG A 204 -3.91 -26.37 4.42
#